data_AF-A0A9D7XDE2-F1
#
_entry.id   AF-A0A9D7XDE2-F1
#
_cell.length_a   1.000
_cell.length_b   1.000
_cell.length_c   1.000
_cell.angle_alpha   90.00
_cell.angle_beta   90.00
_cell.angle_gamma   90.00
#
_symmetry.space_group_name_H-M   'P 1'
#
loop_
_entity.id
_entity.type
_entity.pdbx_description
1 polymer ?
#
loop_
_entity_poly.entity_id
_entity_poly.type
_entity_poly.pdbx_seq_one_letter_code
_entity_poly.pdbx_strand_id
1 'polypeptide(L)'
;MRPLENDHNIIVKIFVKSNLRILYFACLFLSILFSCRKSELSWNTELLTPLLKSSLSFKDIVQDSILSIDSSQNLTYVFDKKLYHLSVDSLFTFRDTGLTKSYSLDSLSLYNANISYPITLGAICLQAGLLGFLIISQNGQNIAIPSIPSFSAPVVPISADSIFTTMTLATGQMDISFTNGLPIDITNVVFELRNQSTNELIVQGNFPLIASNTTETKSYNLDGKTLEGKLNAQLISFGSPGSNGIPVLVDTSNAILANIKVYNLHPSIATARWS
;
A
#
# COMPACT_ATOMS: atom_id res chain seq x y z
N MET A 1 -51.64 -4.03 70.31
CA MET A 1 -50.48 -4.47 69.50
C MET A 1 -49.50 -3.31 69.45
N ARG A 2 -48.42 -3.43 70.23
CA ARG A 2 -47.17 -2.63 70.29
C ARG A 2 -47.23 -1.13 69.94
N PRO A 3 -47.21 -0.23 70.94
CA PRO A 3 -46.91 1.18 70.74
C PRO A 3 -45.40 1.47 70.84
N LEU A 4 -44.93 2.24 69.87
CA LEU A 4 -43.95 3.35 69.93
C LEU A 4 -42.85 3.29 71.00
N GLU A 5 -41.65 2.85 70.60
CA GLU A 5 -40.40 3.26 71.26
C GLU A 5 -39.41 3.81 70.22
N ASN A 6 -39.41 5.14 70.15
CA ASN A 6 -38.30 6.06 69.97
C ASN A 6 -37.41 6.00 68.71
N ASP A 7 -37.90 6.73 67.70
CA ASP A 7 -37.21 7.37 66.56
C ASP A 7 -36.01 8.28 66.91
N HIS A 8 -35.61 8.41 68.17
CA HIS A 8 -34.50 9.29 68.58
C HIS A 8 -33.10 8.76 68.22
N ASN A 9 -32.90 7.43 68.10
CA ASN A 9 -31.57 6.85 67.86
C ASN A 9 -31.15 6.75 66.38
N ILE A 10 -32.10 6.90 65.44
CA ILE A 10 -31.82 6.81 64.00
C ILE A 10 -31.47 8.18 63.41
N ILE A 11 -32.15 9.24 63.86
CA ILE A 11 -31.84 10.63 63.46
C ILE A 11 -30.42 11.04 63.92
N VAL A 12 -30.01 10.65 65.13
CA VAL A 12 -28.66 10.96 65.66
C VAL A 12 -27.55 10.28 64.84
N LYS A 13 -27.73 9.02 64.43
CA LYS A 13 -26.72 8.30 63.62
C LYS A 13 -26.56 8.86 62.20
N ILE A 14 -27.64 9.38 61.60
CA ILE A 14 -27.58 10.02 60.27
C ILE A 14 -26.96 11.42 60.37
N PHE A 15 -27.27 12.18 61.42
CA PHE A 15 -26.68 13.51 61.65
C PHE A 15 -25.17 13.43 61.95
N VAL A 16 -24.70 12.44 62.72
CA VAL A 16 -23.27 12.26 63.02
C VAL A 16 -22.44 11.86 61.78
N LYS A 17 -22.99 11.02 60.89
CA LYS A 17 -22.27 10.56 59.69
C LYS A 17 -22.16 11.64 58.60
N SER A 18 -23.13 12.56 58.52
CA SER A 18 -23.09 13.73 57.62
C SER A 18 -22.09 14.80 58.09
N ASN A 19 -22.07 15.07 59.40
CA ASN A 19 -21.14 16.05 59.98
C ASN A 19 -19.68 15.57 60.03
N LEU A 20 -19.42 14.26 60.05
CA LEU A 20 -18.06 13.71 60.00
C LEU A 20 -17.38 13.92 58.64
N ARG A 21 -18.15 13.89 57.53
CA ARG A 21 -17.62 14.18 56.18
C ARG A 21 -17.34 15.67 55.96
N ILE A 22 -18.20 16.54 56.50
CA ILE A 22 -18.00 17.99 56.47
C ILE A 22 -16.78 18.38 57.31
N LEU A 23 -16.57 17.76 58.48
CA LEU A 23 -15.38 17.95 59.29
C LEU A 23 -14.10 17.49 58.57
N TYR A 24 -14.17 16.38 57.82
CA TYR A 24 -13.04 15.89 57.02
C TYR A 24 -12.66 16.84 55.87
N PHE A 25 -13.66 17.37 55.15
CA PHE A 25 -13.44 18.38 54.11
C PHE A 25 -12.96 19.72 54.67
N ALA A 26 -13.45 20.13 55.85
CA ALA A 26 -12.99 21.34 56.53
C ALA A 26 -11.53 21.20 57.01
N CYS A 27 -11.13 20.05 57.56
CA CYS A 27 -9.73 19.79 57.92
C CYS A 27 -8.80 19.76 56.69
N LEU A 28 -9.24 19.16 55.58
CA LEU A 28 -8.47 19.15 54.34
C LEU A 28 -8.30 20.56 53.75
N PHE A 29 -9.35 21.39 53.83
CA PHE A 29 -9.30 22.79 53.40
C PHE A 29 -8.40 23.66 54.30
N LEU A 30 -8.40 23.40 55.62
CA LEU A 30 -7.55 24.10 56.58
C LEU A 30 -6.06 23.78 56.41
N SER A 31 -5.71 22.57 55.96
CA SER A 31 -4.31 22.20 55.67
C SER A 31 -3.69 22.90 54.46
N ILE A 32 -4.50 23.48 53.56
CA ILE A 32 -3.98 24.23 52.39
C ILE A 32 -3.62 25.68 52.78
N LEU A 33 -4.21 26.21 53.86
CA LEU A 33 -4.03 27.61 54.30
C LEU A 33 -2.79 27.82 55.19
N PHE A 34 -2.12 26.76 55.65
CA PHE A 34 -0.85 26.82 56.39
C PHE A 34 0.35 26.31 55.56
N SER A 35 0.39 26.67 54.28
CA SER A 35 1.59 26.47 53.46
C SER A 35 2.66 27.48 53.86
N CYS A 36 3.56 27.04 54.75
CA CYS A 36 4.71 27.80 55.20
C CYS A 36 5.72 27.94 54.04
N ARG A 37 5.68 29.08 53.35
CA ARG A 37 6.66 29.42 52.32
C ARG A 37 8.00 29.73 53.00
N LYS A 38 9.00 28.85 52.83
CA LYS A 38 10.37 29.04 53.30
C LYS A 38 10.94 30.32 52.70
N SER A 39 11.15 31.34 53.54
CA SER A 39 11.88 32.56 53.17
C SER A 39 13.34 32.23 52.88
N GLU A 40 13.94 32.98 51.96
CA GLU A 40 15.29 32.79 51.44
C GLU A 40 16.32 32.66 52.58
N LEU A 41 17.08 31.56 52.59
CA LEU A 41 18.27 31.47 53.42
C LEU A 41 19.40 32.22 52.71
N SER A 42 19.71 33.40 53.22
CA SER A 42 20.97 34.10 52.96
C SER A 42 22.10 33.40 53.73
N TRP A 43 22.92 32.64 53.02
CA TRP A 43 24.16 32.09 53.57
C TRP A 43 25.28 33.09 53.33
N ASN A 44 25.60 33.89 54.34
CA ASN A 44 26.88 34.58 54.41
C ASN A 44 27.72 33.89 55.48
N THR A 45 28.48 32.89 55.06
CA THR A 45 29.50 32.24 55.89
C THR A 45 30.75 32.05 55.06
N GLU A 46 31.55 33.12 54.96
CA GLU A 46 33.00 32.98 54.82
C GLU A 46 33.53 32.23 56.04
N LEU A 47 33.61 30.91 55.93
CA LEU A 47 34.41 30.10 56.85
C LEU A 47 35.33 29.19 56.03
N LEU A 48 36.41 29.80 55.56
CA LEU A 48 37.55 29.14 54.94
C LEU A 48 38.41 28.49 56.03
N THR A 49 38.17 27.20 56.32
CA THR A 49 39.14 26.39 57.08
C THR A 49 39.50 25.12 56.29
N PRO A 50 40.62 25.12 55.55
CA PRO A 50 41.06 23.93 54.83
C PRO A 50 41.67 22.92 55.81
N LEU A 51 40.97 21.81 56.06
CA LEU A 51 41.47 20.70 56.89
C LEU A 51 42.40 19.74 56.14
N LEU A 52 42.52 19.84 54.81
CA LEU A 52 43.55 19.17 54.02
C LEU A 52 44.01 20.04 52.85
N LYS A 53 45.31 20.32 52.78
CA LYS A 53 45.97 20.82 51.58
C LYS A 53 46.42 19.61 50.77
N SER A 54 45.77 19.34 49.66
CA SER A 54 46.27 18.39 48.65
C SER A 54 46.78 19.20 47.46
N SER A 55 48.09 19.21 47.21
CA SER A 55 48.65 19.72 45.96
C SER A 55 48.71 18.57 44.97
N LEU A 56 47.94 18.67 43.89
CA LEU A 56 47.93 17.68 42.82
C LEU A 56 48.85 18.21 41.71
N SER A 57 50.00 17.54 41.48
CA SER A 57 50.93 17.90 40.43
C SER A 57 50.61 17.12 39.16
N PHE A 58 50.79 17.72 37.98
CA PHE A 58 50.49 17.07 36.69
C PHE A 58 51.26 15.76 36.47
N LYS A 59 52.39 15.59 37.18
CA LYS A 59 53.18 14.35 37.21
C LYS A 59 52.43 13.18 37.86
N ASP A 60 51.49 13.45 38.76
CA ASP A 60 50.75 12.41 39.51
C ASP A 60 49.52 11.88 38.75
N ILE A 61 49.16 12.52 37.62
CA ILE A 61 47.99 12.12 36.79
C ILE A 61 48.42 11.22 35.61
N VAL A 62 49.70 11.21 35.25
CA VAL A 62 50.19 10.53 34.03
C VAL A 62 51.14 9.39 34.39
N GLN A 63 50.81 8.18 33.96
CA GLN A 63 51.62 6.98 34.19
C GLN A 63 52.99 7.11 33.49
N ASP A 64 54.06 6.82 34.24
CA ASP A 64 55.49 7.15 34.04
C ASP A 64 56.18 6.70 32.73
N SER A 65 55.45 6.21 31.72
CA SER A 65 56.06 5.59 30.54
C SER A 65 56.29 6.52 29.35
N ILE A 66 56.00 7.83 29.43
CA ILE A 66 56.07 8.72 28.25
C ILE A 66 56.60 10.13 28.54
N LEU A 67 57.53 10.31 29.49
CA LEU A 67 58.10 11.63 29.78
C LEU A 67 59.63 11.64 29.64
N SER A 68 60.13 12.29 28.59
CA SER A 68 61.51 12.76 28.51
C SER A 68 61.53 14.28 28.65
N ILE A 69 62.19 14.79 29.68
CA ILE A 69 62.25 16.23 30.01
C ILE A 69 63.54 16.80 29.41
N ASP A 70 63.42 17.80 28.55
CA ASP A 70 64.55 18.61 28.09
C ASP A 70 64.79 19.82 29.02
N SER A 71 66.06 20.21 29.11
CA SER A 71 66.70 21.13 30.04
C SER A 71 66.28 22.62 29.96
N SER A 72 65.22 22.97 29.22
CA SER A 72 64.82 24.37 28.97
C SER A 72 63.43 24.77 29.48
N GLN A 73 62.81 23.99 30.39
CA GLN A 73 61.51 24.30 31.03
C GLN A 73 60.31 24.58 30.08
N ASN A 74 60.36 24.11 28.83
CA ASN A 74 59.20 24.12 27.94
C ASN A 74 58.60 22.72 27.83
N LEU A 75 57.32 22.59 28.19
CA LEU A 75 56.54 21.36 28.05
C LEU A 75 56.02 21.25 26.61
N THR A 76 56.69 20.48 25.76
CA THR A 76 56.20 20.15 24.42
C THR A 76 55.54 18.77 24.44
N TYR A 77 54.22 18.75 24.32
CA TYR A 77 53.43 17.53 24.26
C TYR A 77 53.37 17.04 22.80
N VAL A 78 54.19 16.05 22.44
CA VAL A 78 54.14 15.42 21.11
C VAL A 78 53.30 14.15 21.20
N PHE A 79 52.04 14.23 20.76
CA PHE A 79 51.17 13.08 20.59
C PHE A 79 51.59 12.30 19.34
N ASP A 80 52.51 11.34 19.49
CA ASP A 80 52.73 10.31 18.47
C ASP A 80 51.82 9.11 18.77
N LYS A 81 50.53 9.32 18.51
CA LYS A 81 49.58 8.21 18.42
C LYS A 81 49.38 7.99 16.94
N LYS A 82 49.75 6.81 16.43
CA LYS A 82 49.30 6.35 15.12
C LYS A 82 47.77 6.37 15.09
N LEU A 83 47.21 7.49 14.65
CA LEU A 83 45.86 7.55 14.16
C LEU A 83 45.89 6.73 12.86
N TYR A 84 44.90 5.86 12.69
CA TYR A 84 44.73 4.93 11.56
C TYR A 84 45.32 3.52 11.73
N HIS A 85 44.51 2.64 12.29
CA HIS A 85 43.80 1.68 11.43
C HIS A 85 42.30 1.90 11.59
N LEU A 86 41.80 3.05 11.14
CA LEU A 86 40.38 3.16 10.79
C LEU A 86 40.30 2.68 9.36
N SER A 87 40.06 1.38 9.16
CA SER A 87 39.48 0.95 7.90
C SER A 87 38.19 1.75 7.72
N VAL A 88 38.01 2.33 6.54
CA VAL A 88 36.81 3.11 6.17
C VAL A 88 35.54 2.27 6.33
N ASP A 89 35.68 0.95 6.48
CA ASP A 89 34.63 -0.03 6.77
C ASP A 89 33.91 0.19 8.11
N SER A 90 34.52 0.86 9.10
CA SER A 90 33.90 1.03 10.44
C SER A 90 33.18 2.36 10.65
N LEU A 91 33.29 3.32 9.73
CA LEU A 91 32.60 4.63 9.84
C LEU A 91 31.26 4.67 9.11
N PHE A 92 30.98 3.65 8.31
CA PHE A 92 29.68 3.39 7.74
C PHE A 92 29.33 1.92 7.95
N THR A 93 28.83 1.58 9.14
CA THR A 93 27.83 0.51 9.14
C THR A 93 26.58 1.11 8.51
N PHE A 94 26.52 1.12 7.17
CA PHE A 94 25.23 1.11 6.52
C PHE A 94 24.53 -0.10 7.13
N ARG A 95 23.52 0.15 7.96
CA ARG A 95 22.56 -0.90 8.25
C ARG A 95 22.07 -1.29 6.87
N ASP A 96 22.42 -2.50 6.45
CA ASP A 96 21.99 -3.04 5.18
C ASP A 96 20.46 -3.01 5.19
N THR A 97 19.93 -1.90 4.71
CA THR A 97 18.54 -1.74 4.31
C THR A 97 18.42 -2.09 2.83
N GLY A 98 19.46 -2.70 2.26
CA GLY A 98 19.35 -3.71 1.22
C GLY A 98 18.93 -5.07 1.77
N LEU A 99 18.09 -5.11 2.82
CA LEU A 99 17.08 -6.15 2.88
C LEU A 99 16.17 -5.94 1.65
N THR A 100 16.63 -6.36 0.48
CA THR A 100 15.73 -7.03 -0.46
C THR A 100 15.24 -8.24 0.31
N LYS A 101 14.19 -8.03 1.10
CA LYS A 101 13.34 -9.12 1.52
C LYS A 101 12.70 -9.63 0.25
N SER A 102 13.43 -10.51 -0.44
CA SER A 102 12.82 -11.42 -1.38
C SER A 102 12.02 -12.37 -0.52
N TYR A 103 10.78 -11.98 -0.25
CA TYR A 103 9.81 -12.90 0.30
C TYR A 103 9.63 -13.96 -0.79
N SER A 104 9.97 -15.22 -0.49
CA SER A 104 9.44 -16.33 -1.27
C SER A 104 7.93 -16.28 -1.09
N LEU A 105 7.26 -15.64 -2.05
CA LEU A 105 5.80 -15.54 -2.09
C LEU A 105 5.26 -16.88 -2.59
N ASP A 106 5.56 -17.96 -1.86
CA ASP A 106 5.15 -19.35 -2.16
C ASP A 106 3.62 -19.55 -2.13
N SER A 107 2.85 -18.51 -1.85
CA SER A 107 1.40 -18.54 -1.93
C SER A 107 0.76 -17.14 -2.02
N LEU A 108 1.39 -16.20 -2.74
CA LEU A 108 0.58 -15.08 -3.24
C LEU A 108 -0.29 -15.66 -4.36
N SER A 109 -1.44 -16.23 -3.99
CA SER A 109 -2.56 -16.42 -4.90
C SER A 109 -3.02 -15.02 -5.29
N LEU A 110 -2.23 -14.40 -6.17
CA LEU A 110 -2.51 -13.15 -6.83
C LEU A 110 -3.88 -13.32 -7.45
N TYR A 111 -4.84 -12.69 -6.80
CA TYR A 111 -6.19 -12.37 -7.27
C TYR A 111 -6.58 -13.02 -8.59
N ASN A 112 -7.58 -13.90 -8.50
CA ASN A 112 -8.45 -14.20 -9.62
C ASN A 112 -9.19 -12.91 -10.04
N ALA A 113 -8.49 -12.05 -10.80
CA ALA A 113 -9.06 -10.87 -11.41
C ALA A 113 -9.98 -11.30 -12.55
N ASN A 114 -11.25 -11.58 -12.26
CA ASN A 114 -12.24 -11.72 -13.33
C ASN A 114 -12.75 -10.32 -13.69
N ILE A 115 -12.14 -9.70 -14.70
CA ILE A 115 -12.61 -8.43 -15.25
C ILE A 115 -13.41 -8.77 -16.49
N SER A 116 -14.72 -8.53 -16.41
CA SER A 116 -15.65 -8.68 -17.53
C SER A 116 -15.92 -7.32 -18.13
N TYR A 117 -15.48 -7.09 -19.37
CA TYR A 117 -15.80 -5.87 -20.10
C TYR A 117 -16.84 -6.16 -21.19
N PRO A 118 -18.09 -5.67 -21.05
CA PRO A 118 -19.10 -5.83 -22.09
C PRO A 118 -18.89 -4.81 -23.21
N ILE A 119 -18.74 -5.29 -24.44
CA ILE A 119 -18.83 -4.47 -25.65
C ILE A 119 -20.17 -4.75 -26.31
N THR A 120 -21.13 -3.84 -26.17
CA THR A 120 -22.49 -4.03 -26.71
C THR A 120 -22.52 -3.84 -28.22
N LEU A 121 -23.47 -4.50 -28.89
CA LEU A 121 -23.74 -4.29 -30.32
C LEU A 121 -24.07 -2.81 -30.60
N GLY A 122 -24.77 -2.14 -29.69
CA GLY A 122 -25.00 -0.70 -29.77
C GLY A 122 -23.70 0.10 -29.83
N ALA A 123 -22.71 -0.20 -28.96
CA ALA A 123 -21.41 0.49 -28.95
C ALA A 123 -20.62 0.25 -30.26
N ILE A 124 -20.63 -0.98 -30.77
CA ILE A 124 -20.05 -1.35 -32.07
C ILE A 124 -20.70 -0.54 -33.19
N CYS A 125 -22.02 -0.46 -33.20
CA CYS A 125 -22.78 0.28 -34.20
C CYS A 125 -22.48 1.79 -34.15
N LEU A 126 -22.33 2.39 -32.97
CA LEU A 126 -21.95 3.80 -32.86
C LEU A 126 -20.60 4.09 -33.52
N GLN A 127 -19.65 3.14 -33.45
CA GLN A 127 -18.35 3.24 -34.11
C GLN A 127 -18.39 2.94 -35.61
N ALA A 128 -19.36 2.13 -36.05
CA ALA A 128 -19.57 1.79 -37.46
C ALA A 128 -20.24 2.90 -38.30
N GLY A 129 -20.60 4.05 -37.70
CA GLY A 129 -21.15 5.21 -38.42
C GLY A 129 -22.55 4.95 -39.00
N LEU A 130 -22.77 5.34 -40.27
CA LEU A 130 -24.09 5.26 -40.91
C LEU A 130 -24.66 3.84 -40.93
N LEU A 131 -23.82 2.82 -41.14
CA LEU A 131 -24.25 1.41 -41.12
C LEU A 131 -24.77 1.01 -39.74
N GLY A 132 -24.06 1.40 -38.69
CA GLY A 132 -24.49 1.11 -37.33
C GLY A 132 -25.74 1.88 -36.92
N PHE A 133 -25.92 3.11 -37.39
CA PHE A 133 -27.18 3.84 -37.18
C PHE A 133 -28.38 3.08 -37.76
N LEU A 134 -28.24 2.50 -38.96
CA LEU A 134 -29.29 1.68 -39.56
C LEU A 134 -29.60 0.44 -38.72
N ILE A 135 -28.58 -0.26 -38.21
CA ILE A 135 -28.77 -1.43 -37.34
C ILE A 135 -29.48 -1.02 -36.04
N ILE A 136 -29.05 0.07 -35.39
CA ILE A 136 -29.68 0.59 -34.16
C ILE A 136 -31.16 0.93 -34.40
N SER A 137 -31.49 1.52 -35.56
CA SER A 137 -32.89 1.87 -35.90
C SER A 137 -33.82 0.66 -36.01
N GLN A 138 -33.26 -0.54 -36.18
CA GLN A 138 -33.98 -1.81 -36.33
C GLN A 138 -33.89 -2.68 -35.06
N ASN A 139 -33.55 -2.09 -33.91
CA ASN A 139 -33.53 -2.79 -32.63
C ASN A 139 -34.90 -3.43 -32.32
N GLY A 140 -34.90 -4.71 -31.97
CA GLY A 140 -36.09 -5.54 -31.74
C GLY A 140 -36.68 -6.17 -32.99
N GLN A 141 -36.11 -5.94 -34.18
CA GLN A 141 -36.57 -6.53 -35.44
C GLN A 141 -35.67 -7.69 -35.90
N ASN A 142 -36.23 -8.59 -36.70
CA ASN A 142 -35.47 -9.62 -37.40
C ASN A 142 -35.03 -9.10 -38.77
N ILE A 143 -33.79 -8.65 -38.88
CA ILE A 143 -33.21 -8.15 -40.12
C ILE A 143 -31.87 -8.82 -40.40
N ALA A 144 -31.46 -8.86 -41.67
CA ALA A 144 -30.10 -9.24 -42.01
C ALA A 144 -29.15 -8.12 -41.60
N ILE A 145 -28.26 -8.40 -40.64
CA ILE A 145 -27.18 -7.50 -40.26
C ILE A 145 -26.11 -7.52 -41.38
N PRO A 146 -25.75 -6.36 -41.97
CA PRO A 146 -24.69 -6.28 -42.98
C PRO A 146 -23.31 -6.50 -42.36
N SER A 147 -22.29 -6.71 -43.22
CA SER A 147 -20.90 -6.77 -42.75
C SER A 147 -20.48 -5.46 -42.06
N ILE A 148 -19.77 -5.60 -40.95
CA ILE A 148 -19.23 -4.50 -40.17
C ILE A 148 -17.70 -4.51 -40.37
N PRO A 149 -17.11 -3.45 -40.96
CA PRO A 149 -15.67 -3.38 -41.17
C PRO A 149 -14.92 -3.38 -39.84
N SER A 150 -13.63 -3.72 -39.86
CA SER A 150 -12.84 -3.76 -38.63
C SER A 150 -12.53 -2.36 -38.09
N PHE A 151 -12.62 -2.19 -36.77
CA PHE A 151 -12.24 -0.97 -36.05
C PHE A 151 -11.59 -1.30 -34.70
N SER A 152 -11.08 -0.27 -34.01
CA SER A 152 -10.45 -0.41 -32.69
C SER A 152 -11.39 0.06 -31.58
N ALA A 153 -11.29 -0.56 -30.41
CA ALA A 153 -11.97 -0.11 -29.20
C ALA A 153 -11.11 0.90 -28.43
N PRO A 154 -11.73 1.79 -27.63
CA PRO A 154 -11.01 2.60 -26.65
C PRO A 154 -10.21 1.74 -25.67
N VAL A 155 -9.14 2.31 -25.11
CA VAL A 155 -8.36 1.68 -24.05
C VAL A 155 -9.18 1.58 -22.78
N VAL A 156 -9.15 0.41 -22.13
CA VAL A 156 -9.81 0.12 -20.86
C VAL A 156 -8.76 0.00 -19.76
N PRO A 157 -8.75 0.90 -18.76
CA PRO A 157 -7.84 0.78 -17.62
C PRO A 157 -8.30 -0.34 -16.68
N ILE A 158 -7.33 -1.11 -16.19
CA ILE A 158 -7.48 -2.21 -15.25
C ILE A 158 -6.64 -1.89 -14.00
N SER A 159 -7.24 -1.98 -12.82
CA SER A 159 -6.52 -1.79 -11.54
C SER A 159 -6.52 -3.09 -10.72
N ALA A 160 -5.31 -3.57 -10.47
CA ALA A 160 -4.91 -4.64 -9.56
C ALA A 160 -4.03 -4.11 -8.41
N ASP A 161 -4.05 -2.79 -8.19
CA ASP A 161 -3.22 -2.06 -7.20
C ASP A 161 -3.52 -2.37 -5.74
N SER A 162 -4.49 -3.26 -5.47
CA SER A 162 -4.81 -3.72 -4.14
C SER A 162 -3.77 -4.68 -3.58
N ILE A 163 -2.91 -5.26 -4.42
CA ILE A 163 -2.03 -6.38 -4.02
C ILE A 163 -0.56 -6.11 -4.35
N PHE A 164 -0.26 -5.47 -5.48
CA PHE A 164 1.11 -5.11 -5.87
C PHE A 164 1.13 -3.81 -6.65
N THR A 165 2.26 -3.10 -6.59
CA THR A 165 2.50 -1.91 -7.43
C THR A 165 3.18 -2.32 -8.73
N THR A 166 4.20 -3.18 -8.64
CA THR A 166 4.92 -3.75 -9.78
C THR A 166 5.38 -5.16 -9.42
N MET A 167 5.46 -6.02 -10.43
CA MET A 167 5.86 -7.42 -10.28
C MET A 167 6.55 -7.92 -11.53
N THR A 168 7.79 -8.38 -11.41
CA THR A 168 8.49 -9.14 -12.44
C THR A 168 8.30 -10.62 -12.16
N LEU A 169 7.79 -11.36 -13.14
CA LEU A 169 7.45 -12.77 -13.02
C LEU A 169 8.64 -13.66 -13.40
N ALA A 170 9.00 -14.60 -12.53
CA ALA A 170 9.82 -15.74 -12.91
C ALA A 170 9.00 -16.70 -13.76
N THR A 171 7.79 -17.03 -13.30
CA THR A 171 6.81 -17.76 -14.11
C THR A 171 5.39 -17.22 -13.95
N GLY A 172 4.53 -17.44 -14.95
CA GLY A 172 3.12 -17.05 -14.88
C GLY A 172 2.33 -17.39 -16.14
N GLN A 173 1.01 -17.56 -16.00
CA GLN A 173 0.10 -17.82 -17.12
C GLN A 173 -1.10 -16.89 -17.09
N MET A 174 -1.61 -16.58 -18.28
CA MET A 174 -2.81 -15.77 -18.49
C MET A 174 -3.74 -16.44 -19.51
N ASP A 175 -4.97 -16.72 -19.13
CA ASP A 175 -6.03 -17.08 -20.06
C ASP A 175 -6.84 -15.83 -20.41
N ILE A 176 -7.12 -15.64 -21.69
CA ILE A 176 -8.00 -14.60 -22.20
C ILE A 176 -9.13 -15.31 -22.94
N SER A 177 -10.35 -14.99 -22.54
CA SER A 177 -11.56 -15.56 -23.11
C SER A 177 -12.46 -14.45 -23.65
N PHE A 178 -13.03 -14.66 -24.82
CA PHE A 178 -14.07 -13.80 -25.39
C PHE A 178 -15.34 -14.61 -25.57
N THR A 179 -16.43 -14.18 -24.95
CA THR A 179 -17.76 -14.77 -25.12
C THR A 179 -18.57 -13.86 -26.01
N ASN A 180 -18.93 -14.34 -27.20
CA ASN A 180 -19.72 -13.58 -28.16
C ASN A 180 -21.22 -13.80 -27.90
N GLY A 181 -21.88 -12.86 -27.24
CA GLY A 181 -23.34 -12.89 -27.08
C GLY A 181 -24.12 -12.34 -28.27
N LEU A 182 -23.47 -12.00 -29.37
CA LEU A 182 -24.11 -11.42 -30.56
C LEU A 182 -24.68 -12.51 -31.47
N PRO A 183 -25.75 -12.23 -32.25
CA PRO A 183 -26.30 -13.15 -33.25
C PRO A 183 -25.48 -13.22 -34.55
N ILE A 184 -24.24 -12.70 -34.54
CA ILE A 184 -23.32 -12.63 -35.67
C ILE A 184 -21.92 -13.01 -35.22
N ASP A 185 -21.13 -13.54 -36.14
CA ASP A 185 -19.73 -13.88 -35.89
C ASP A 185 -18.88 -12.62 -35.72
N ILE A 186 -17.80 -12.73 -34.95
CA ILE A 186 -16.79 -11.69 -34.81
C ILE A 186 -15.49 -12.21 -35.37
N THR A 187 -14.83 -11.41 -36.18
CA THR A 187 -13.60 -11.78 -36.86
C THR A 187 -12.49 -10.76 -36.62
N ASN A 188 -11.25 -11.20 -36.87
CA ASN A 188 -10.05 -10.36 -36.81
C ASN A 188 -9.86 -9.67 -35.45
N VAL A 189 -10.14 -10.37 -34.35
CA VAL A 189 -9.99 -9.78 -33.01
C VAL A 189 -8.53 -9.78 -32.61
N VAL A 190 -7.92 -8.61 -32.56
CA VAL A 190 -6.56 -8.39 -32.05
C VAL A 190 -6.65 -7.64 -30.73
N PHE A 191 -6.13 -8.22 -29.66
CA PHE A 191 -6.08 -7.57 -28.35
C PHE A 191 -4.64 -7.28 -27.93
N GLU A 192 -4.48 -6.26 -27.11
CA GLU A 192 -3.24 -5.93 -26.42
C GLU A 192 -3.51 -5.67 -24.94
N LEU A 193 -2.56 -6.10 -24.11
CA LEU A 193 -2.47 -5.77 -22.70
C LEU A 193 -1.12 -5.10 -22.44
N ARG A 194 -1.16 -3.88 -21.88
CA ARG A 194 0.02 -3.05 -21.65
C ARG A 194 0.08 -2.57 -20.21
N ASN A 195 1.28 -2.30 -19.73
CA ASN A 195 1.48 -1.57 -18.49
C ASN A 195 0.96 -0.12 -18.64
N GLN A 196 0.22 0.40 -17.65
CA GLN A 196 -0.42 1.70 -17.80
C GLN A 196 0.60 2.85 -17.79
N SER A 197 1.64 2.79 -16.96
CA SER A 197 2.60 3.89 -16.82
C SER A 197 3.70 3.85 -17.87
N THR A 198 4.23 2.66 -18.15
CA THR A 198 5.34 2.46 -19.09
C THR A 198 4.90 2.19 -20.53
N ASN A 199 3.62 1.86 -20.75
CA ASN A 199 3.07 1.44 -22.04
C ASN A 199 3.73 0.17 -22.64
N GLU A 200 4.48 -0.56 -21.82
CA GLU A 200 5.15 -1.80 -22.20
C GLU A 200 4.12 -2.87 -22.58
N LEU A 201 4.34 -3.57 -23.69
CA LEU A 201 3.47 -4.66 -24.14
C LEU A 201 3.74 -5.93 -23.33
N ILE A 202 2.71 -6.38 -22.61
CA ILE A 202 2.75 -7.61 -21.82
C ILE A 202 2.34 -8.79 -22.70
N VAL A 203 1.15 -8.68 -23.30
CA VAL A 203 0.57 -9.73 -24.15
C VAL A 203 -0.11 -9.08 -25.35
N GLN A 204 0.07 -9.70 -26.52
CA GLN A 204 -0.75 -9.47 -27.70
C GLN A 204 -1.28 -10.81 -28.19
N GLY A 205 -2.51 -10.84 -28.67
CA GLY A 205 -3.07 -12.04 -29.26
C GLY A 205 -4.12 -11.77 -30.32
N ASN A 206 -4.39 -12.81 -31.08
CA ASN A 206 -5.30 -12.79 -32.23
C ASN A 206 -6.33 -13.91 -32.10
N PHE A 207 -7.61 -13.61 -32.24
CA PHE A 207 -8.71 -14.55 -32.40
C PHE A 207 -9.29 -14.34 -33.82
N PRO A 208 -8.98 -15.23 -34.78
CA PRO A 208 -9.42 -15.07 -36.16
C PRO A 208 -10.95 -15.07 -36.29
N LEU A 209 -11.62 -15.87 -35.48
CA LEU A 209 -13.06 -16.04 -35.44
C LEU A 209 -13.50 -16.31 -34.01
N ILE A 210 -14.57 -15.65 -33.58
CA ILE A 210 -15.36 -15.97 -32.40
C ILE A 210 -16.80 -16.07 -32.90
N ALA A 211 -17.27 -17.30 -33.08
CA ALA A 211 -18.58 -17.55 -33.66
C ALA A 211 -19.71 -16.99 -32.80
N SER A 212 -20.88 -16.75 -33.40
CA SER A 212 -22.07 -16.32 -32.68
C SER A 212 -22.39 -17.27 -31.52
N ASN A 213 -22.66 -16.71 -30.33
CA ASN A 213 -23.01 -17.43 -29.11
C ASN A 213 -21.96 -18.44 -28.61
N THR A 214 -20.69 -18.30 -29.01
CA THR A 214 -19.59 -19.15 -28.51
C THR A 214 -18.60 -18.39 -27.64
N THR A 215 -17.77 -19.15 -26.92
CA THR A 215 -16.62 -18.63 -26.18
C THR A 215 -15.34 -19.19 -26.77
N GLU A 216 -14.39 -18.31 -27.04
CA GLU A 216 -13.04 -18.68 -27.45
C GLU A 216 -12.04 -18.27 -26.38
N THR A 217 -11.12 -19.18 -26.04
CA THR A 217 -10.11 -18.97 -24.99
C THR A 217 -8.71 -19.24 -25.52
N LYS A 218 -7.75 -18.38 -25.17
CA LYS A 218 -6.32 -18.58 -25.43
C LYS A 218 -5.48 -18.32 -24.20
N SER A 219 -4.44 -19.12 -24.02
CA SER A 219 -3.48 -19.00 -22.93
C SER A 219 -2.18 -18.36 -23.42
N TYR A 220 -1.61 -17.50 -22.58
CA TYR A 220 -0.41 -16.72 -22.85
C TYR A 220 0.56 -16.85 -21.68
N ASN A 221 1.82 -17.09 -22.03
CA ASN A 221 2.91 -17.16 -21.07
C ASN A 221 3.31 -15.74 -20.60
N LEU A 222 3.45 -15.56 -19.29
CA LEU A 222 3.91 -14.33 -18.65
C LEU A 222 5.33 -14.42 -18.06
N ASP A 223 6.05 -15.52 -18.29
CA ASP A 223 7.42 -15.72 -17.81
C ASP A 223 8.33 -14.56 -18.24
N GLY A 224 9.09 -14.01 -17.29
CA GLY A 224 10.01 -12.88 -17.51
C GLY A 224 9.33 -11.53 -17.75
N LYS A 225 7.99 -11.45 -17.77
CA LYS A 225 7.26 -10.19 -17.96
C LYS A 225 7.22 -9.38 -16.66
N THR A 226 7.21 -8.06 -16.80
CA THR A 226 6.95 -7.13 -15.70
C THR A 226 5.53 -6.58 -15.82
N LEU A 227 4.73 -6.78 -14.78
CA LEU A 227 3.35 -6.33 -14.67
C LEU A 227 3.28 -5.21 -13.64
N GLU A 228 2.66 -4.09 -14.03
CA GLU A 228 2.21 -3.06 -13.11
C GLU A 228 0.87 -3.44 -12.50
N GLY A 229 0.59 -2.95 -11.29
CA GLY A 229 -0.75 -3.04 -10.68
C GLY A 229 -1.80 -2.30 -11.52
N LYS A 230 -1.37 -1.37 -12.37
CA LYS A 230 -2.20 -0.66 -13.34
C LYS A 230 -1.90 -1.10 -14.76
N LEU A 231 -2.91 -1.59 -15.45
CA LEU A 231 -2.80 -2.12 -16.81
C LEU A 231 -3.79 -1.42 -17.74
N ASN A 232 -3.48 -1.43 -19.03
CA ASN A 232 -4.34 -0.96 -20.11
C ASN A 232 -4.64 -2.14 -21.03
N ALA A 233 -5.91 -2.50 -21.17
CA ALA A 233 -6.38 -3.46 -22.16
C ALA A 233 -6.98 -2.72 -23.35
N GLN A 234 -6.75 -3.21 -24.57
CA GLN A 234 -7.33 -2.63 -25.78
C GLN A 234 -7.60 -3.70 -26.84
N LEU A 235 -8.74 -3.58 -27.54
CA LEU A 235 -8.93 -4.24 -28.82
C LEU A 235 -8.41 -3.33 -29.94
N ILE A 236 -7.34 -3.75 -30.59
CA ILE A 236 -6.71 -3.02 -31.70
C ILE A 236 -7.50 -3.20 -32.99
N SER A 237 -8.11 -4.36 -33.18
CA SER A 237 -8.95 -4.65 -34.34
C SER A 237 -10.02 -5.65 -33.94
N PHE A 238 -11.22 -5.48 -34.48
CA PHE A 238 -12.27 -6.49 -34.54
C PHE A 238 -13.33 -6.05 -35.54
N GLY A 239 -14.02 -6.99 -36.18
CA GLY A 239 -15.11 -6.71 -37.12
C GLY A 239 -16.11 -7.87 -37.19
N SER A 240 -17.01 -7.83 -38.15
CA SER A 240 -17.97 -8.91 -38.39
C SER A 240 -18.29 -9.08 -39.87
N PRO A 241 -18.41 -10.32 -40.38
CA PRO A 241 -18.98 -10.57 -41.71
C PRO A 241 -20.48 -10.20 -41.76
N GLY A 242 -21.11 -9.91 -40.62
CA GLY A 242 -22.55 -9.75 -40.51
C GLY A 242 -23.26 -11.10 -40.48
N SER A 243 -24.52 -11.10 -40.85
CA SER A 243 -25.40 -12.28 -40.87
C SER A 243 -25.44 -13.03 -42.20
N ASN A 244 -24.62 -12.62 -43.18
CA ASN A 244 -24.59 -13.17 -44.54
C ASN A 244 -25.99 -13.21 -45.23
N GLY A 245 -26.86 -12.25 -44.93
CA GLY A 245 -28.21 -12.16 -45.49
C GLY A 245 -29.28 -12.94 -44.73
N ILE A 246 -28.93 -13.67 -43.67
CA ILE A 246 -29.87 -14.40 -42.82
C ILE A 246 -30.49 -13.42 -41.81
N PRO A 247 -31.83 -13.26 -41.75
CA PRO A 247 -32.45 -12.41 -40.74
C PRO A 247 -32.17 -12.93 -39.33
N VAL A 248 -31.62 -12.06 -38.48
CA VAL A 248 -31.37 -12.32 -37.06
C VAL A 248 -32.02 -11.24 -36.21
N LEU A 249 -32.41 -11.58 -34.98
CA LEU A 249 -32.95 -10.61 -34.05
C LEU A 249 -31.88 -9.59 -33.69
N VAL A 250 -32.10 -8.33 -34.02
CA VAL A 250 -31.21 -7.24 -33.62
C VAL A 250 -31.54 -6.83 -32.20
N ASP A 251 -30.64 -7.12 -31.28
CA ASP A 251 -30.69 -6.61 -29.91
C ASP A 251 -29.40 -5.85 -29.61
N THR A 252 -29.52 -4.52 -29.55
CA THR A 252 -28.41 -3.60 -29.29
C THR A 252 -27.80 -3.75 -27.88
N SER A 253 -28.49 -4.46 -26.98
CA SER A 253 -27.99 -4.79 -25.63
C SER A 253 -27.12 -6.04 -25.61
N ASN A 254 -27.16 -6.89 -26.64
CA ASN A 254 -26.26 -8.05 -26.74
C ASN A 254 -24.81 -7.58 -26.71
N ALA A 255 -23.94 -8.33 -26.03
CA ALA A 255 -22.58 -7.91 -25.75
C ALA A 255 -21.56 -9.02 -25.93
N ILE A 256 -20.35 -8.60 -26.23
CA ILE A 256 -19.15 -9.43 -26.17
C ILE A 256 -18.57 -9.28 -24.77
N LEU A 257 -18.33 -10.39 -24.08
CA LEU A 257 -17.71 -10.39 -22.76
C LEU A 257 -16.27 -10.84 -22.88
N ALA A 258 -15.33 -9.93 -22.63
CA ALA A 258 -13.93 -10.27 -22.48
C ALA A 258 -13.65 -10.64 -21.01
N ASN A 259 -13.01 -11.79 -20.78
CA ASN A 259 -12.57 -12.27 -19.48
C ASN A 259 -11.06 -12.50 -19.52
N ILE A 260 -10.36 -11.99 -18.51
CA ILE A 260 -8.94 -12.25 -18.29
C ILE A 260 -8.83 -13.06 -17.01
N LYS A 261 -7.99 -14.08 -17.00
CA LYS A 261 -7.66 -14.89 -15.81
C LYS A 261 -6.17 -15.08 -15.76
N VAL A 262 -5.55 -14.78 -14.62
CA VAL A 262 -4.13 -15.02 -14.38
C VAL A 262 -3.94 -16.06 -13.28
N TYR A 263 -2.93 -16.91 -13.40
CA TYR A 263 -2.66 -17.99 -12.45
C TYR A 263 -1.19 -18.43 -12.51
N ASN A 264 -0.78 -19.21 -11.50
CA ASN A 264 0.61 -19.70 -11.32
C ASN A 264 1.65 -18.57 -11.37
N LEU A 265 1.30 -17.42 -10.80
CA LEU A 265 2.16 -16.24 -10.80
C LEU A 265 3.23 -16.40 -9.72
N HIS A 266 4.47 -16.64 -10.13
CA HIS A 266 5.64 -16.71 -9.25
C HIS A 266 6.54 -15.51 -9.55
N PRO A 267 6.54 -14.46 -8.70
CA PRO A 267 7.40 -13.30 -8.90
C PRO A 267 8.87 -13.61 -8.63
N SER A 268 9.77 -13.09 -9.48
CA SER A 268 11.20 -12.98 -9.16
C SER A 268 11.48 -11.74 -8.30
N ILE A 269 10.75 -10.65 -8.56
CA ILE A 269 10.82 -9.37 -7.85
C ILE A 269 9.40 -8.81 -7.76
N ALA A 270 8.98 -8.34 -6.59
CA ALA A 270 7.69 -7.66 -6.42
C ALA A 270 7.81 -6.47 -5.47
N THR A 271 7.14 -5.36 -5.80
CA THR A 271 6.99 -4.20 -4.92
C THR A 271 5.57 -4.21 -4.34
N ALA A 272 5.46 -4.54 -3.06
CA ALA A 272 4.19 -4.57 -2.35
C ALA A 272 3.67 -3.15 -2.03
N ARG A 273 2.36 -3.00 -1.94
CA ARG A 273 1.72 -1.78 -1.43
C ARG A 273 1.53 -1.91 0.08
N TRP A 274 2.07 -0.98 0.85
CA TRP A 274 1.81 -0.88 2.29
C TRP A 274 0.57 0.01 2.47
N SER A 275 -0.54 -0.58 2.88
CA SER A 275 -1.78 0.13 3.23
C SER A 275 -2.15 -0.11 4.68
#